data_AF-A0A851J303-F1
#
_entry.id   AF-A0A851J303-F1
#
_cell.length_a   1.000
_cell.length_b   1.000
_cell.length_c   1.000
_cell.angle_alpha   90.00
_cell.angle_beta   90.00
_cell.angle_gamma   90.00
#
_symmetry.space_group_name_H-M   'P 1'
#
loop_
_entity.id
_entity.type
_entity.pdbx_description
1 polymer ?
#
loop_
_entity_poly.entity_id
_entity_poly.type
_entity_poly.pdbx_seq_one_letter_code
_entity_poly.pdbx_strand_id
1 'polypeptide(L)' 'EPQTRSPEFTHENPLETRNICFFSTNCVEGTARGIVISTGDRTVMGRIASLASGLEVGRTPIAMEIEHFIRLITGVGVFL' A
#
# COMPACT_ATOMS: atom_id res chain seq x y z
N GLU A 1 3.35 -17.83 -8.54
CA GLU A 1 2.82 -18.76 -9.56
C GLU A 1 1.38 -18.38 -9.92
N PRO A 2 0.93 -18.61 -11.17
CA PRO A 2 -0.44 -18.34 -11.58
C PRO A 2 -1.46 -19.06 -10.67
N GLN A 3 -2.52 -18.36 -10.27
CA GLN A 3 -3.59 -18.93 -9.44
C GLN A 3 -4.83 -19.15 -10.29
N THR A 4 -5.33 -20.39 -10.32
CA THR A 4 -6.55 -20.74 -11.06
C THR A 4 -7.78 -20.06 -10.43
N ARG A 5 -8.66 -19.54 -11.28
CA ARG A 5 -9.93 -18.92 -10.88
C ARG A 5 -11.10 -19.78 -11.33
N SER A 6 -12.13 -19.86 -10.51
CA SER A 6 -13.32 -20.67 -10.75
C SER A 6 -14.53 -20.05 -10.05
N PRO A 7 -15.77 -20.24 -10.52
CA PRO A 7 -16.95 -19.60 -9.93
C PRO A 7 -17.34 -20.16 -8.56
N GLU A 8 -16.79 -21.32 -8.16
CA GLU A 8 -17.08 -21.97 -6.89
C GLU A 8 -16.41 -21.24 -5.72
N PHE A 9 -17.13 -21.17 -4.60
CA PHE A 9 -16.57 -20.71 -3.34
C PHE A 9 -15.66 -21.79 -2.76
N THR A 10 -14.36 -21.50 -2.64
CA THR A 10 -13.37 -22.49 -2.21
C THR A 10 -12.78 -22.22 -0.84
N HIS A 11 -12.92 -21.00 -0.31
CA HIS A 11 -12.30 -20.61 0.95
C HIS A 11 -13.04 -19.44 1.62
N GLU A 12 -13.09 -19.41 2.95
CA GLU A 12 -13.72 -18.31 3.70
C GLU A 12 -12.97 -16.98 3.56
N ASN A 13 -11.64 -17.03 3.53
CA ASN A 13 -10.83 -15.84 3.25
C ASN A 13 -11.03 -15.40 1.79
N PRO A 14 -11.55 -14.19 1.53
CA PRO A 14 -11.75 -13.70 0.17
C PRO A 14 -10.45 -13.57 -0.63
N LEU A 15 -9.29 -13.44 0.04
CA LEU A 15 -7.98 -13.37 -0.63
C LEU A 15 -7.54 -14.73 -1.21
N GLU A 16 -8.05 -15.82 -0.66
CA GLU A 16 -7.66 -17.19 -1.02
C GLU A 16 -8.72 -17.93 -1.85
N THR A 17 -9.98 -17.48 -1.82
CA THR A 17 -11.04 -18.08 -2.65
C THR A 17 -10.78 -17.87 -4.14
N ARG A 18 -11.16 -18.85 -4.96
CA ARG A 18 -10.92 -18.84 -6.41
C ARG A 18 -11.96 -18.05 -7.21
N ASN A 19 -13.08 -17.71 -6.60
CA ASN A 19 -14.18 -16.96 -7.24
C ASN A 19 -14.08 -15.44 -7.13
N ILE A 20 -12.96 -14.91 -6.65
CA ILE A 20 -12.68 -13.47 -6.62
C ILE A 20 -11.44 -13.16 -7.45
N CYS A 21 -11.53 -12.10 -8.24
CA CYS A 21 -10.41 -11.52 -8.98
C CYS A 21 -10.11 -10.12 -8.44
N PHE A 22 -8.83 -9.78 -8.33
CA PHE A 22 -8.40 -8.52 -7.72
C PHE A 22 -7.90 -7.51 -8.74
N PHE A 23 -8.24 -6.25 -8.51
CA PHE A 23 -7.62 -5.13 -9.21
C PHE A 23 -6.09 -5.18 -9.01
N SER A 24 -5.34 -4.82 -10.07
CA SER A 24 -3.88 -4.97 -10.22
C SER A 24 -3.35 -6.39 -10.55
N THR A 25 -4.23 -7.39 -10.68
CA THR A 25 -3.84 -8.74 -11.16
C THR A 25 -4.28 -8.93 -12.61
N ASN A 26 -3.47 -9.63 -13.41
CA ASN A 26 -3.75 -9.89 -14.82
C ASN A 26 -4.10 -11.37 -15.06
N CYS A 27 -4.98 -11.61 -16.03
CA CYS A 27 -5.27 -12.96 -16.52
C CYS A 27 -4.08 -13.46 -17.33
N VAL A 28 -3.47 -14.58 -16.91
CA VAL A 28 -2.35 -15.20 -17.64
C VAL A 28 -2.86 -16.02 -18.82
N GLU A 29 -3.95 -16.75 -18.63
CA GLU A 29 -4.54 -17.63 -19.64
C GLU A 29 -6.05 -17.82 -19.41
N GLY A 30 -6.78 -18.13 -20.50
CA GLY A 30 -8.22 -18.37 -20.46
C GLY A 30 -9.08 -17.09 -20.52
N THR A 31 -10.39 -17.28 -20.36
CA THR A 31 -11.37 -16.19 -20.32
C THR A 31 -12.34 -16.40 -19.17
N ALA A 32 -12.77 -15.30 -18.54
CA ALA A 32 -13.71 -15.33 -17.43
C ALA A 32 -14.68 -14.16 -17.56
N ARG A 33 -15.84 -14.30 -16.93
CA ARG A 33 -16.82 -13.23 -16.73
C ARG A 33 -17.12 -13.14 -15.24
N GLY A 34 -17.36 -11.93 -14.76
CA GLY A 34 -17.64 -11.69 -13.35
C GLY A 34 -18.38 -10.38 -13.16
N ILE A 35 -18.93 -10.22 -11.96
CA ILE A 35 -19.63 -9.00 -11.56
C ILE A 35 -18.64 -8.12 -10.79
N VAL A 36 -18.61 -6.84 -11.10
CA VAL A 36 -17.77 -5.88 -10.39
C VAL A 36 -18.35 -5.62 -9.01
N ILE A 37 -17.63 -6.01 -7.95
CA ILE A 37 -18.04 -5.82 -6.55
C ILE A 37 -17.44 -4.56 -5.91
N SER A 38 -16.28 -4.10 -6.37
CA SER A 38 -15.58 -2.91 -5.87
C SER A 38 -14.86 -2.17 -7.00
N THR A 39 -14.76 -0.83 -6.89
CA THR A 39 -14.07 0.03 -7.87
C THR A 39 -13.19 1.09 -7.19
N GLY A 40 -12.10 1.49 -7.87
CA GLY A 40 -11.16 2.52 -7.38
C GLY A 40 -10.56 2.19 -6.03
N ASP A 41 -10.53 3.18 -5.14
CA ASP A 41 -9.99 3.08 -3.77
C ASP A 41 -10.70 2.06 -2.88
N ARG A 42 -11.92 1.63 -3.26
CA ARG A 42 -12.67 0.60 -2.54
C ARG A 42 -12.23 -0.82 -2.88
N THR A 43 -11.35 -1.00 -3.88
CA THR A 43 -10.72 -2.29 -4.16
C THR A 43 -9.66 -2.61 -3.10
N VAL A 44 -9.29 -3.88 -2.95
CA VAL A 44 -8.25 -4.30 -1.99
C VAL A 44 -6.95 -3.55 -2.24
N MET A 45 -6.51 -3.48 -3.50
CA MET A 45 -5.29 -2.76 -3.88
C MET A 45 -5.45 -1.24 -3.80
N GLY A 46 -6.63 -0.70 -4.11
CA GLY A 46 -6.93 0.71 -3.92
C GLY A 46 -6.73 1.12 -2.45
N ARG A 47 -7.26 0.35 -1.51
CA ARG A 47 -7.05 0.58 -0.07
C ARG A 47 -5.58 0.49 0.32
N ILE A 48 -4.83 -0.48 -0.20
CA ILE A 48 -3.39 -0.61 0.07
C ILE A 48 -2.63 0.62 -0.45
N ALA A 49 -2.94 1.08 -1.66
CA ALA A 49 -2.34 2.26 -2.25
C ALA A 49 -2.64 3.52 -1.42
N SER A 50 -3.90 3.72 -1.00
CA SER A 50 -4.28 4.85 -0.14
C SER A 50 -3.57 4.82 1.21
N LEU A 51 -3.42 3.62 1.81
CA LEU A 51 -2.68 3.45 3.07
C LEU A 51 -1.20 3.77 2.89
N ALA A 52 -0.59 3.28 1.81
CA ALA A 52 0.82 3.53 1.51
C ALA A 52 1.09 5.03 1.26
N SER A 53 0.19 5.74 0.58
CA SER A 53 0.33 7.17 0.35
C SER A 53 0.11 8.03 1.60
N GLY A 54 -0.68 7.53 2.56
CA GLY A 54 -1.00 8.25 3.80
C GLY A 54 0.03 8.06 4.93
N LEU A 55 1.09 7.27 4.70
CA LEU A 55 2.15 7.10 5.68
C LEU A 55 2.97 8.40 5.78
N GLU A 56 2.89 9.06 6.94
CA GLU A 56 3.72 10.21 7.24
C GLU A 56 5.19 9.82 7.17
N VAL A 57 5.95 10.53 6.34
CA VAL A 57 7.40 10.43 6.32
C VAL A 57 7.92 11.12 7.59
N GLY A 58 8.07 10.33 8.65
CA GLY A 58 8.71 10.77 9.87
C GLY A 58 10.13 11.28 9.59
N ARG A 59 10.59 12.23 10.41
CA ARG A 59 11.97 12.71 10.31
C ARG A 59 12.93 11.57 10.61
N THR A 60 13.93 11.42 9.75
CA THR A 60 14.99 10.42 9.99
C THR A 60 15.80 10.81 11.23
N PRO A 61 16.34 9.83 11.98
CA PRO A 61 17.21 10.12 13.12
C PRO A 61 18.35 11.08 12.77
N ILE A 62 18.99 10.90 11.61
CA ILE A 62 20.05 11.79 11.12
C ILE A 62 19.56 13.22 10.89
N ALA A 63 18.34 13.42 10.39
CA ALA A 63 17.76 14.75 10.19
C ALA A 63 17.38 15.43 11.51
N MET A 64 17.10 14.67 12.57
CA MET A 64 16.91 15.21 13.92
C MET A 64 18.23 15.66 14.53
N GLU A 65 19.29 14.86 14.39
CA GLU A 65 20.63 15.20 14.90
C GLU A 65 21.24 16.41 14.19
N ILE A 66 21.10 16.53 12.87
CA ILE A 66 21.58 17.71 12.11
C ILE A 66 20.88 18.99 12.57
N GLU A 67 19.56 18.95 12.77
CA GLU A 67 18.83 20.12 13.27
C GLU A 67 19.28 20.49 14.69
N HIS A 68 19.50 19.49 15.56
CA HIS A 68 20.02 19.72 16.90
C HIS A 68 21.39 20.42 16.85
N PHE A 69 22.29 19.92 16.00
CA PHE A 69 23.63 20.49 15.79
C PHE A 69 23.59 21.94 15.28
N ILE A 70 22.76 22.22 14.26
CA ILE A 70 22.61 23.58 13.70
C ILE A 70 22.07 24.53 14.77
N ARG A 71 21.05 24.13 15.53
CA ARG A 71 20.48 24.96 16.61
C ARG A 71 21.52 25.31 17.67
N LEU A 72 22.43 24.39 18.00
CA LEU A 72 23.50 24.63 18.96
C LEU A 72 24.51 25.67 18.44
N ILE A 73 24.99 25.52 17.19
CA ILE A 73 25.93 26.48 16.58
C ILE A 73 25.30 27.86 16.40
N THR A 74 24.05 27.92 15.92
CA THR A 74 23.34 29.20 15.76
C THR A 74 23.11 29.88 17.11
N GLY A 75 22.79 29.12 18.17
CA GLY A 75 22.66 29.67 19.52
C GLY A 75 23.96 30.29 20.03
N VAL A 76 25.09 29.61 19.83
CA VAL A 76 26.42 30.15 20.17
C VAL A 76 26.77 31.37 19.33
N GLY A 77 26.50 31.33 18.02
CA GLY A 77 26.87 32.41 17.08
C GLY A 77 26.04 33.69 17.20
N VAL A 78 24.83 33.63 17.79
CA VAL A 78 24.04 34.83 18.11
C VAL A 78 24.40 35.38 19.50
N PHE A 79 24.88 34.53 20.40
CA PHE A 79 25.24 34.92 21.77
C PHE A 79 26.64 35.57 21.86
N LEU A 80 27.58 35.20 20.98
CA LEU A 80 28.92 35.82 20.85
C LEU A 80 28.89 37.02 19.89
#